data_AF-B7PDY4-F1
#
_entry.id   AF-B7PDY4-F1
#
_cell.length_a   1.000
_cell.length_b   1.000
_cell.length_c   1.000
_cell.angle_alpha   90.00
_cell.angle_beta   90.00
_cell.angle_gamma   90.00
#
_symmetry.space_group_name_H-M   'P 1'
#
loop_
_entity.id
_entity.type
_entity.pdbx_description
1 polymer ?
#
loop_
_entity_poly.entity_id
_entity_poly.type
_entity_poly.pdbx_seq_one_letter_code
_entity_poly.pdbx_strand_id
1 'polypeptide(L)'
;MPPSTQVLRWEVRGIHTSGVSAANRAGRYRVTRNHSKPLTYEMANPPHQIAHRKAWNSWNTSNLQGGLRQSETLIEDMFIRKFMTGTWHRMFVSEILIKRRHNMVMVGGIVQRSVIPRKMYFLLGYTEEILSYVLKCPVKLELQSTADKKDMVFKYI
;
A
#
# COMPACT_ATOMS: atom_id res chain seq x y z
N MET A 1 -55.46 17.00 -6.20
CA MET A 1 -55.96 15.76 -5.57
C MET A 1 -56.37 14.79 -6.68
N PRO A 2 -56.06 13.48 -6.61
CA PRO A 2 -55.74 12.70 -5.43
C PRO A 2 -54.28 12.18 -5.38
N PRO A 3 -53.76 11.87 -4.18
CA PRO A 3 -52.49 11.17 -3.98
C PRO A 3 -52.73 9.65 -3.92
N SER A 4 -51.98 8.85 -4.67
CA SER A 4 -52.03 7.38 -4.54
C SER A 4 -50.69 6.82 -4.08
N THR A 5 -50.68 6.59 -2.76
CA THR A 5 -50.06 5.43 -2.11
C THR A 5 -48.53 5.36 -2.16
N GLN A 6 -47.89 6.05 -1.21
CA GLN A 6 -46.59 5.59 -0.73
C GLN A 6 -46.77 4.20 -0.13
N VAL A 7 -46.32 3.17 -0.85
CA VAL A 7 -46.19 1.82 -0.30
C VAL A 7 -45.12 1.91 0.78
N LEU A 8 -45.56 1.86 2.04
CA LEU A 8 -44.69 1.68 3.19
C LEU A 8 -43.94 0.37 3.00
N ARG A 9 -42.69 0.47 2.52
CA ARG A 9 -41.76 -0.65 2.46
C ARG A 9 -41.41 -0.99 3.90
N TRP A 10 -42.08 -2.01 4.45
CA TRP A 10 -41.66 -2.65 5.69
C TRP A 10 -40.21 -3.09 5.50
N GLU A 11 -39.29 -2.53 6.27
CA GLU A 11 -37.99 -3.14 6.44
C GLU A 11 -38.20 -4.38 7.33
N VAL A 12 -38.33 -5.56 6.72
CA VAL A 12 -38.16 -6.80 7.49
C VAL A 12 -36.71 -6.82 7.90
N ARG A 13 -36.50 -6.63 9.20
CA ARG A 13 -35.26 -7.02 9.88
C ARG A 13 -35.20 -8.54 9.83
N GLY A 14 -34.64 -9.08 8.74
CA GLY A 14 -34.40 -10.50 8.60
C GLY A 14 -33.34 -10.94 9.60
N ILE A 15 -33.67 -11.90 10.46
CA ILE A 15 -32.68 -12.59 11.29
C ILE A 15 -31.85 -13.46 10.35
N HIS A 16 -30.56 -13.14 10.21
CA HIS A 16 -29.64 -13.94 9.41
C HIS A 16 -29.29 -15.22 10.19
N THR A 17 -29.99 -16.33 9.93
CA THR A 17 -29.81 -17.61 10.65
C THR A 17 -28.64 -18.46 10.15
N SER A 18 -27.91 -18.03 9.12
CA SER A 18 -26.72 -18.75 8.67
C SER A 18 -25.58 -18.61 9.67
N GLY A 19 -24.85 -19.69 9.93
CA GLY A 19 -23.64 -19.65 10.77
C GLY A 19 -22.62 -18.61 10.30
N VAL A 20 -21.84 -18.05 11.24
CA VAL A 20 -20.77 -17.11 10.92
C VAL A 20 -19.73 -17.82 10.06
N SER A 21 -19.59 -17.39 8.80
CA SER A 21 -18.52 -17.88 7.93
C SER A 21 -17.17 -17.35 8.43
N ALA A 22 -16.43 -18.21 9.14
CA ALA A 22 -15.08 -17.95 9.64
C ALA A 22 -14.00 -18.08 8.55
N ALA A 23 -14.25 -17.55 7.35
CA ALA A 23 -13.28 -17.56 6.27
C ALA A 23 -12.14 -16.57 6.54
N ASN A 24 -10.90 -16.97 6.24
CA ASN A 24 -9.72 -16.11 6.40
C ASN A 24 -9.80 -14.88 5.47
N ARG A 25 -9.78 -13.67 6.05
CA ARG A 25 -9.89 -12.39 5.33
C ARG A 25 -8.57 -11.59 5.27
N ALA A 26 -7.54 -12.00 6.02
CA ALA A 26 -6.31 -11.24 6.13
C ALA A 26 -5.57 -11.19 4.78
N GLY A 27 -5.28 -9.98 4.29
CA GLY A 27 -4.54 -9.75 3.05
C GLY A 27 -5.18 -10.35 1.79
N ARG A 28 -6.52 -10.52 1.78
CA ARG A 28 -7.26 -11.04 0.63
C ARG A 28 -8.29 -10.04 0.14
N TYR A 29 -8.35 -9.84 -1.18
CA TYR A 29 -9.41 -9.05 -1.80
C TYR A 29 -10.57 -9.96 -2.24
N ARG A 30 -11.80 -9.55 -1.93
CA ARG A 30 -13.02 -10.27 -2.33
C ARG A 30 -13.30 -10.04 -3.82
N VAL A 31 -13.60 -11.13 -4.52
CA VAL A 31 -13.99 -11.14 -5.95
C VAL A 31 -15.22 -10.28 -6.15
N THR A 32 -15.22 -9.46 -7.21
CA THR A 32 -16.35 -8.62 -7.59
C THR A 32 -17.21 -9.35 -8.63
N ARG A 33 -18.52 -9.07 -8.66
CA ARG A 33 -19.46 -9.78 -9.55
C ARG A 33 -19.07 -9.66 -11.03
N ASN A 34 -18.56 -8.49 -11.42
CA ASN A 34 -18.27 -8.16 -12.82
C ASN A 34 -16.77 -8.19 -13.13
N HIS A 35 -15.94 -8.74 -12.24
CA HIS A 35 -14.48 -8.72 -12.37
C HIS A 35 -13.92 -7.33 -12.74
N SER A 36 -14.43 -6.29 -12.10
CA SER A 36 -14.13 -4.90 -12.49
C SER A 36 -12.98 -4.30 -11.70
N LYS A 37 -12.51 -4.95 -10.62
CA LYS A 37 -11.50 -4.38 -9.74
C LYS A 37 -10.09 -4.78 -10.21
N PRO A 38 -9.24 -3.82 -10.65
CA PRO A 38 -7.86 -4.12 -10.98
C PRO A 38 -7.02 -4.34 -9.71
N LEU A 39 -6.17 -5.35 -9.71
CA LEU A 39 -5.17 -5.61 -8.67
C LEU A 39 -3.77 -5.59 -9.26
N THR A 40 -2.83 -5.06 -8.46
CA THR A 40 -1.39 -5.21 -8.72
C THR A 40 -0.93 -6.61 -8.31
N TYR A 41 0.26 -7.00 -8.77
CA TYR A 41 0.86 -8.29 -8.42
C TYR A 41 0.95 -8.52 -6.90
N GLU A 42 1.37 -7.52 -6.15
CA GLU A 42 1.48 -7.57 -4.68
C GLU A 42 0.13 -7.77 -3.98
N MET A 43 -0.94 -7.19 -4.54
CA MET A 43 -2.31 -7.29 -4.03
C MET A 43 -2.98 -8.61 -4.40
N ALA A 44 -2.64 -9.21 -5.53
CA ALA A 44 -3.25 -10.44 -6.03
C ALA A 44 -2.80 -11.68 -5.23
N ASN A 45 -1.60 -11.65 -4.65
CA ASN A 45 -1.03 -12.79 -3.93
C ASN A 45 -1.38 -12.73 -2.42
N PRO A 46 -2.03 -13.77 -1.86
CA PRO A 46 -2.39 -13.83 -0.43
C PRO A 46 -1.15 -13.99 0.49
N PRO A 47 -1.31 -13.74 1.81
CA PRO A 47 -0.16 -13.69 2.74
C PRO A 47 0.65 -14.99 2.87
N HIS A 48 0.04 -16.15 2.72
CA HIS A 48 0.74 -17.43 2.79
C HIS A 48 1.64 -17.71 1.58
N GLN A 49 1.61 -16.85 0.56
CA GLN A 49 2.50 -16.92 -0.61
C GLN A 49 3.68 -15.94 -0.50
N ILE A 50 3.86 -15.28 0.64
CA ILE A 50 5.09 -14.55 0.97
C ILE A 50 6.26 -15.55 0.99
N ALA A 51 7.39 -15.16 0.41
CA ALA A 51 8.57 -15.98 0.11
C ALA A 51 8.42 -17.01 -1.02
N HIS A 52 7.20 -17.22 -1.57
CA HIS A 52 6.99 -18.11 -2.72
C HIS A 52 6.72 -17.36 -4.02
N ARG A 53 5.76 -16.43 -4.00
CA ARG A 53 5.40 -15.59 -5.16
C ARG A 53 5.71 -14.13 -4.92
N LYS A 54 5.49 -13.64 -3.70
CA LYS A 54 5.79 -12.26 -3.29
C LYS A 54 6.92 -12.22 -2.28
N ALA A 55 7.72 -11.17 -2.35
CA ALA A 55 8.81 -10.92 -1.41
C ALA A 55 8.35 -9.99 -0.26
N TRP A 56 9.31 -9.54 0.55
CA TRP A 56 9.06 -8.56 1.60
C TRP A 56 9.20 -7.13 1.09
N ASN A 57 8.33 -6.25 1.59
CA ASN A 57 8.34 -4.81 1.27
C ASN A 57 9.35 -4.01 2.09
N SER A 58 9.93 -4.61 3.14
CA SER A 58 11.03 -4.04 3.91
C SER A 58 12.13 -5.08 4.06
N TRP A 59 13.36 -4.68 3.74
CA TRP A 59 14.56 -5.50 3.88
C TRP A 59 15.51 -4.86 4.89
N ASN A 60 15.76 -5.56 5.99
CA ASN A 60 16.66 -5.15 7.08
C ASN A 60 17.23 -6.39 7.79
N THR A 61 18.16 -6.17 8.72
CA THR A 61 18.81 -7.23 9.50
C THR A 61 18.22 -7.42 10.89
N SER A 62 17.25 -6.59 11.31
CA SER A 62 16.73 -6.59 12.69
C SER A 62 15.94 -7.84 13.04
N ASN A 63 15.24 -8.45 12.08
CA ASN A 63 14.45 -9.67 12.32
C ASN A 63 15.28 -10.97 12.21
N LEU A 64 16.59 -10.88 11.97
CA LEU A 64 17.47 -12.05 12.03
C LEU A 64 17.63 -12.51 13.49
N GLN A 65 18.03 -13.76 13.68
CA GLN A 65 18.34 -14.28 15.00
C GLN A 65 19.47 -13.47 15.63
N GLY A 66 19.22 -12.87 16.81
CA GLY A 66 20.15 -11.94 17.46
C GLY A 66 20.17 -10.53 16.86
N GLY A 67 19.24 -10.20 15.95
CA GLY A 67 19.10 -8.87 15.39
C GLY A 67 18.67 -7.85 16.45
N LEU A 68 19.23 -6.65 16.35
CA LEU A 68 18.99 -5.55 17.28
C LEU A 68 17.89 -4.61 16.76
N ARG A 69 17.25 -3.87 17.67
CA ARG A 69 16.36 -2.72 17.36
C ARG A 69 15.17 -3.05 16.46
N GLN A 70 14.53 -4.21 16.67
CA GLN A 70 13.35 -4.66 15.90
C GLN A 70 12.18 -3.68 15.98
N SER A 71 11.85 -3.23 17.20
CA SER A 71 10.73 -2.32 17.45
C SER A 71 10.96 -0.95 16.82
N GLU A 72 12.15 -0.38 16.99
CA GLU A 72 12.51 0.94 16.43
C GLU A 72 12.48 0.92 14.90
N THR A 73 13.07 -0.11 14.29
CA THR A 73 13.07 -0.30 12.83
C THR A 73 11.64 -0.39 12.28
N LEU A 74 10.74 -1.09 12.98
CA LEU A 74 9.34 -1.18 12.59
C LEU A 74 8.63 0.19 12.67
N ILE A 75 8.86 0.95 13.74
CA ILE A 75 8.25 2.28 13.93
C ILE A 75 8.72 3.25 12.84
N GLU A 76 10.02 3.26 12.56
CA GLU A 76 10.62 4.06 11.49
C GLU A 76 10.07 3.67 10.10
N ASP A 77 9.95 2.38 9.80
CA ASP A 77 9.39 1.92 8.52
C ASP A 77 7.92 2.32 8.37
N MET A 78 7.13 2.23 9.44
CA MET A 78 5.73 2.67 9.45
C MET A 78 5.61 4.19 9.30
N PHE A 79 6.52 4.95 9.91
CA PHE A 79 6.61 6.39 9.75
C PHE A 79 6.92 6.76 8.29
N ILE A 80 7.96 6.16 7.69
CA ILE A 80 8.33 6.40 6.28
C ILE A 80 7.14 6.12 5.37
N ARG A 81 6.44 4.98 5.54
CA ARG A 81 5.28 4.63 4.71
C ARG A 81 4.16 5.66 4.79
N LYS A 82 3.82 6.12 6.00
CA LYS A 82 2.78 7.14 6.21
C LYS A 82 3.19 8.50 5.64
N PHE A 83 4.44 8.90 5.89
CA PHE A 83 5.00 10.15 5.38
C PHE A 83 5.02 10.18 3.85
N MET A 84 5.46 9.10 3.22
CA MET A 84 5.47 8.96 1.76
C MET A 84 4.06 8.99 1.18
N THR A 85 3.11 8.27 1.78
CA THR A 85 1.70 8.26 1.32
C THR A 85 1.04 9.64 1.44
N GLY A 86 1.39 10.41 2.48
CA GLY A 86 0.90 11.78 2.67
C GLY A 86 1.53 12.78 1.70
N THR A 87 2.86 12.74 1.57
CA THR A 87 3.63 13.69 0.75
C THR A 87 3.42 13.45 -0.75
N TRP A 88 3.46 12.19 -1.18
CA TRP A 88 3.27 11.78 -2.57
C TRP A 88 1.82 11.37 -2.82
N HIS A 89 0.91 12.31 -2.60
CA HIS A 89 -0.53 12.05 -2.58
C HIS A 89 -1.04 11.47 -3.91
N ARG A 90 -1.55 10.23 -3.88
CA ARG A 90 -2.10 9.50 -5.04
C ARG A 90 -1.13 9.34 -6.22
N MET A 91 0.16 9.52 -6.02
CA MET A 91 1.18 9.34 -7.06
C MET A 91 1.74 7.91 -7.09
N PHE A 92 1.83 7.26 -5.93
CA PHE A 92 2.30 5.88 -5.86
C PHE A 92 1.28 4.91 -6.46
N VAL A 93 1.76 4.08 -7.38
CA VAL A 93 0.99 2.99 -8.00
C VAL A 93 1.33 1.65 -7.36
N SER A 94 2.59 1.46 -6.95
CA SER A 94 3.03 0.29 -6.18
C SER A 94 2.99 0.55 -4.67
N GLU A 95 3.11 -0.53 -3.91
CA GLU A 95 3.50 -0.44 -2.50
C GLU A 95 4.90 0.18 -2.37
N ILE A 96 5.16 0.82 -1.23
CA ILE A 96 6.45 1.44 -0.93
C ILE A 96 7.43 0.34 -0.48
N LEU A 97 8.59 0.29 -1.11
CA LEU A 97 9.66 -0.64 -0.80
C LEU A 97 10.73 0.08 0.04
N ILE A 98 11.18 -0.55 1.13
CA ILE A 98 12.22 0.00 2.00
C ILE A 98 13.37 -1.00 2.02
N LYS A 99 14.58 -0.52 1.78
CA LYS A 99 15.81 -1.31 1.89
C LYS A 99 16.77 -0.59 2.81
N ARG A 100 17.24 -1.25 3.85
CA ARG A 100 18.25 -0.72 4.77
C ARG A 100 19.58 -1.38 4.46
N ARG A 101 20.57 -0.58 4.04
CA ARG A 101 21.94 -1.02 3.79
C ARG A 101 22.84 -0.29 4.77
N HIS A 102 23.23 -0.98 5.84
CA HIS A 102 23.94 -0.36 6.96
C HIS A 102 23.18 0.88 7.45
N ASN A 103 23.84 2.04 7.56
CA ASN A 103 23.22 3.31 7.98
C ASN A 103 22.35 3.97 6.88
N MET A 104 22.38 3.49 5.64
CA MET A 104 21.62 4.12 4.55
C MET A 104 20.24 3.49 4.38
N VAL A 105 19.21 4.33 4.29
CA VAL A 105 17.84 3.91 4.00
C VAL A 105 17.51 4.25 2.56
N MET A 106 17.22 3.24 1.75
CA MET A 106 16.77 3.38 0.38
C MET A 106 15.26 3.16 0.32
N VAL A 107 14.51 4.17 -0.12
CA VAL A 107 13.06 4.11 -0.30
C VAL A 107 12.77 4.00 -1.79
N GLY A 108 12.16 2.91 -2.20
CA GLY A 108 11.84 2.62 -3.60
C GLY A 108 10.35 2.52 -3.86
N GLY A 109 9.96 2.79 -5.11
CA GLY A 109 8.62 2.48 -5.58
C GLY A 109 8.30 3.06 -6.95
N ILE A 110 7.12 2.73 -7.44
CA ILE A 110 6.66 3.10 -8.77
C ILE A 110 5.63 4.22 -8.65
N VAL A 111 5.89 5.33 -9.34
CA VAL A 111 5.09 6.54 -9.34
C VAL A 111 4.47 6.81 -10.71
N GLN A 112 3.22 7.27 -10.73
CA GLN A 112 2.56 7.73 -11.95
C GLN A 112 3.05 9.14 -12.30
N ARG A 113 3.26 9.41 -13.59
CA ARG A 113 3.60 10.74 -14.12
C ARG A 113 2.39 11.69 -14.12
N SER A 114 1.85 12.01 -12.95
CA SER A 114 0.69 12.91 -12.79
C SER A 114 1.07 14.39 -12.69
N VAL A 115 2.32 14.69 -12.34
CA VAL A 115 2.80 16.07 -12.14
C VAL A 115 4.02 16.37 -13.00
N ILE A 116 4.27 17.67 -13.21
CA ILE A 116 5.41 18.16 -13.98
C ILE A 116 6.73 17.67 -13.35
N PRO A 117 7.73 17.21 -14.13
CA PRO A 117 8.98 16.66 -13.61
C PRO A 117 9.68 17.56 -12.58
N ARG A 118 9.68 18.88 -12.78
CA ARG A 118 10.26 19.85 -11.84
C ARG A 118 9.68 19.74 -10.42
N LYS A 119 8.36 19.52 -10.29
CA LYS A 119 7.71 19.30 -8.99
C LYS A 119 8.08 17.95 -8.39
N MET A 120 8.26 16.92 -9.21
CA MET A 120 8.73 15.60 -8.74
C MET A 120 10.15 15.70 -8.18
N TYR A 121 11.07 16.37 -8.88
CA TYR A 121 12.44 16.56 -8.38
C TYR A 121 12.49 17.40 -7.12
N PHE A 122 11.63 18.41 -7.00
CA PHE A 122 11.48 19.17 -5.75
C PHE A 122 11.03 18.26 -4.59
N LEU A 123 9.98 17.45 -4.80
CA LEU A 123 9.49 16.51 -3.79
C LEU A 123 10.54 15.46 -3.43
N LEU A 124 11.32 14.99 -4.41
CA LEU A 124 12.42 14.06 -4.18
C LEU A 124 13.45 14.66 -3.22
N GLY A 125 13.98 15.85 -3.52
CA GLY A 125 14.94 16.53 -2.63
C GLY A 125 14.33 16.87 -1.26
N TYR A 126 13.10 17.36 -1.21
CA TYR A 126 12.37 17.65 0.03
C TYR A 126 12.25 16.42 0.94
N THR A 127 11.91 15.27 0.35
CA THR A 127 11.72 14.02 1.11
C THR A 127 13.04 13.40 1.55
N GLU A 128 14.09 13.43 0.73
CA GLU A 128 15.43 12.98 1.12
C GLU A 128 15.97 13.80 2.29
N GLU A 129 15.91 15.13 2.20
CA GLU A 129 16.42 16.02 3.26
C GLU A 129 15.65 15.87 4.56
N ILE A 130 14.31 15.93 4.53
CA ILE A 130 13.51 15.83 5.76
C ILE A 130 13.67 14.47 6.43
N LEU A 131 13.61 13.38 5.67
CA LEU A 131 13.79 12.06 6.26
C LEU A 131 15.20 11.89 6.82
N SER A 132 16.21 12.45 6.15
CA SER A 132 17.59 12.46 6.65
C SER A 132 17.71 13.20 7.99
N TYR A 133 17.08 14.37 8.12
CA TYR A 133 17.07 15.13 9.38
C TYR A 133 16.29 14.44 10.51
N VAL A 134 15.19 13.76 10.20
CA VAL A 134 14.34 13.09 11.21
C VAL A 134 15.00 11.79 11.68
N LEU A 135 15.49 10.96 10.77
CA LEU A 135 16.05 9.64 11.08
C LEU A 135 17.55 9.69 11.44
N LYS A 136 18.20 10.85 11.27
CA LYS A 136 19.64 11.07 11.50
C LYS A 136 20.52 10.13 10.67
N CYS A 137 20.06 9.76 9.48
CA CYS A 137 20.74 8.83 8.60
C CYS A 137 20.53 9.23 7.13
N PRO A 138 21.48 8.92 6.23
CA PRO A 138 21.31 9.25 4.81
C PRO A 138 20.16 8.45 4.20
N VAL A 139 19.21 9.17 3.60
CA VAL A 139 18.04 8.60 2.92
C VAL A 139 18.15 8.86 1.43
N LYS A 140 17.93 7.83 0.62
CA LYS A 140 17.94 7.92 -0.85
C LYS A 140 16.63 7.40 -1.42
N LEU A 141 16.05 8.14 -2.36
CA LEU A 141 14.82 7.79 -3.05
C LEU A 141 15.08 7.25 -4.45
N GLU A 142 14.64 6.01 -4.69
CA GLU A 142 14.75 5.31 -5.97
C GLU A 142 13.34 5.16 -6.58
N LEU A 143 12.92 6.18 -7.34
CA LEU A 143 11.60 6.22 -7.95
C LEU A 143 11.65 5.82 -9.42
N GLN A 144 10.78 4.90 -9.80
CA GLN A 144 10.54 4.55 -11.20
C GLN A 144 9.22 5.16 -11.66
N SER A 145 9.23 5.86 -12.79
CA SER A 145 8.03 6.51 -13.32
C SER A 145 7.32 5.66 -14.37
N THR A 146 6.00 5.53 -14.27
CA THR A 146 5.13 4.84 -15.26
C THR A 146 4.18 5.84 -15.92
N ALA A 147 3.77 5.58 -17.18
CA ALA A 147 2.80 6.43 -17.88
C ALA A 147 1.43 6.34 -17.21
N ASP A 148 0.89 5.11 -17.16
CA ASP A 148 -0.46 4.86 -16.71
C ASP A 148 -0.50 3.87 -15.55
N LYS A 149 -1.52 4.03 -14.69
CA LYS A 149 -1.81 3.07 -13.62
C LYS A 149 -2.18 1.69 -14.16
N LYS A 150 -2.65 1.62 -15.41
CA LYS A 150 -3.06 0.38 -16.08
C LYS A 150 -1.88 -0.57 -16.30
N ASP A 151 -0.69 -0.03 -16.51
CA ASP A 151 0.52 -0.82 -16.79
C ASP A 151 0.96 -1.68 -15.58
N MET A 152 0.47 -1.34 -14.38
CA MET A 152 0.74 -2.08 -13.15
C MET A 152 -0.34 -3.10 -12.79
N VAL A 153 -1.39 -3.22 -13.60
CA VAL A 153 -2.48 -4.15 -13.35
C VAL A 153 -2.05 -5.56 -13.75
N PHE A 154 -2.10 -6.48 -12.79
CA PHE A 154 -1.77 -7.88 -13.00
C PHE A 154 -3.00 -8.72 -13.34
N LYS A 155 -4.10 -8.52 -12.60
CA LYS A 155 -5.34 -9.29 -12.77
C LYS A 155 -6.54 -8.45 -12.35
N TYR A 156 -7.68 -8.72 -12.99
CA TYR A 156 -8.99 -8.24 -12.59
C TYR A 156 -9.73 -9.28 -11.76
N ILE A 157 -10.33 -8.84 -10.64
CA ILE A 157 -11.13 -9.70 -9.75
C ILE A 157 -12.53 -9.18 -9.52
#